data_AF-A0A7W1UL41-F1
#
_entry.id   AF-A0A7W1UL41-F1
#
_cell.length_a   1.000
_cell.length_b   1.000
_cell.length_c   1.000
_cell.angle_alpha   90.00
_cell.angle_beta   90.00
_cell.angle_gamma   90.00
#
_symmetry.space_group_name_H-M   'P 1'
#
loop_
_entity.id
_entity.type
_entity.pdbx_description
1 polymer ?
#
loop_
_entity_poly.entity_id
_entity_poly.type
_entity_poly.pdbx_seq_one_letter_code
_entity_poly.pdbx_strand_id
1 'polypeptide(L)'
;MTSPMLDGATSIFTNDEVRDLSSATGTLRDGREEILKDWVDRVRDNRAVRADDALPDPVLLDHIPHLFDAILDRLEIGRPRDDAEHMASVHGFMRRLDGYNAAETVAELLMFRRAIWSHLTAVGARIDAAYTAMEQIDGMVDRAILSSLQAFLDPHAQLLERAVDRPGT
;
A
#
# COMPACT_ATOMS: atom_id res chain seq x y z
N MET A 1 49.64 9.61 9.86
CA MET A 1 48.95 9.59 8.56
C MET A 1 48.40 8.20 8.34
N THR A 2 47.11 8.01 8.56
CA THR A 2 46.35 6.82 8.16
C THR A 2 44.93 7.31 7.92
N SER A 3 44.56 7.45 6.65
CA SER A 3 43.19 7.72 6.22
C SER A 3 42.50 6.38 5.99
N PRO A 4 41.30 6.12 6.54
CA PRO A 4 40.49 5.03 6.05
C PRO A 4 39.73 5.51 4.81
N MET A 5 39.89 4.72 3.76
CA MET A 5 39.25 4.82 2.47
C MET A 5 37.96 3.99 2.51
N LEU A 6 36.93 4.49 1.85
CA LEU A 6 35.73 3.79 1.35
C LEU A 6 34.62 3.47 2.37
N ASP A 7 33.65 4.38 2.46
CA ASP A 7 32.25 3.98 2.65
C ASP A 7 31.44 4.58 1.49
N GLY A 8 31.60 3.94 0.32
CA GLY A 8 30.85 4.23 -0.89
C GLY A 8 29.84 3.11 -1.11
N ALA A 9 28.77 3.11 -0.32
CA ALA A 9 27.56 2.37 -0.70
C ALA A 9 27.10 2.96 -2.04
N THR A 10 27.44 2.24 -3.11
CA THR A 10 27.17 2.64 -4.49
C THR A 10 25.66 2.67 -4.66
N SER A 11 25.09 3.84 -4.93
CA SER A 11 23.69 3.96 -5.34
C SER A 11 23.49 3.06 -6.56
N ILE A 12 22.69 2.00 -6.41
CA ILE A 12 22.32 1.08 -7.50
C ILE A 12 21.44 1.80 -8.54
N PHE A 13 20.94 2.98 -8.20
CA PHE A 13 20.12 3.84 -9.05
C PHE A 13 20.94 4.96 -9.68
N THR A 14 20.63 5.25 -10.93
CA THR A 14 21.07 6.44 -11.67
C THR A 14 20.45 7.71 -11.07
N ASN A 15 21.07 8.87 -11.34
CA ASN A 15 20.55 10.16 -10.86
C ASN A 15 19.15 10.49 -11.41
N ASP A 16 18.85 10.05 -12.65
CA ASP A 16 17.53 10.26 -13.25
C ASP A 16 16.47 9.38 -12.55
N GLU A 17 16.78 8.13 -12.21
CA GLU A 17 15.87 7.25 -11.47
C GLU A 17 15.54 7.80 -10.07
N VAL A 18 16.54 8.31 -9.35
CA VAL A 18 16.32 8.93 -8.03
C VAL A 18 15.46 10.19 -8.14
N ARG A 19 15.72 11.02 -9.17
CA ARG A 19 14.94 12.24 -9.43
C ARG A 19 13.49 11.91 -9.73
N ASP A 20 13.26 10.95 -10.62
CA ASP A 20 11.92 10.60 -11.07
C ASP A 20 11.10 9.94 -9.98
N LEU A 21 11.72 9.08 -9.16
CA LEU A 21 11.04 8.51 -8.02
C LEU A 21 10.65 9.59 -7.02
N SER A 22 11.55 10.53 -6.73
CA SER A 22 11.27 11.66 -5.84
C SER A 22 10.19 12.60 -6.39
N SER A 23 10.17 12.83 -7.72
CA SER A 23 9.14 13.61 -8.39
C SER A 23 7.78 12.92 -8.33
N ALA A 24 7.76 11.60 -8.56
CA ALA A 24 6.55 10.79 -8.50
C ALA A 24 6.00 10.73 -7.07
N THR A 25 6.85 10.52 -6.04
CA THR A 25 6.41 10.52 -4.64
C THR A 25 5.87 11.87 -4.22
N GLY A 26 6.52 12.98 -4.61
CA GLY A 26 6.02 14.34 -4.37
C GLY A 26 4.64 14.55 -4.98
N THR A 27 4.48 14.16 -6.26
CA THR A 27 3.19 14.24 -6.96
C THR A 27 2.10 13.42 -6.26
N LEU A 28 2.41 12.19 -5.86
CA LEU A 28 1.48 11.31 -5.14
C LEU A 28 1.12 11.84 -3.75
N ARG A 29 2.06 12.49 -3.06
CA ARG A 29 1.85 13.09 -1.75
C ARG A 29 0.92 14.30 -1.85
N ASP A 30 1.12 15.15 -2.86
CA ASP A 30 0.25 16.29 -3.14
C ASP A 30 -1.17 15.85 -3.54
N GLY A 31 -1.27 14.75 -4.29
CA GLY A 31 -2.54 14.15 -4.74
C GLY A 31 -3.24 13.26 -3.73
N ARG A 32 -2.78 13.18 -2.48
CA ARG A 32 -3.17 12.12 -1.55
C ARG A 32 -4.66 12.01 -1.32
N GLU A 33 -5.32 13.13 -1.06
CA GLU A 33 -6.76 13.16 -0.78
C GLU A 33 -7.58 12.72 -2.01
N GLU A 34 -7.15 13.13 -3.21
CA GLU A 34 -7.79 12.78 -4.47
C GLU A 34 -7.64 11.28 -4.78
N ILE A 35 -6.45 10.72 -4.53
CA ILE A 35 -6.15 9.29 -4.70
C ILE A 35 -7.00 8.46 -3.74
N LEU A 36 -7.08 8.84 -2.47
CA LEU A 36 -7.87 8.10 -1.48
C LEU A 36 -9.36 8.19 -1.79
N LYS A 37 -9.84 9.36 -2.27
CA LYS A 37 -11.22 9.51 -2.72
C LYS A 37 -11.51 8.61 -3.93
N ASP A 38 -10.68 8.64 -4.97
CA ASP A 38 -10.82 7.78 -6.15
C ASP A 38 -10.77 6.29 -5.78
N TRP A 39 -9.90 5.93 -4.84
CA TRP A 39 -9.84 4.58 -4.30
C TRP A 39 -11.16 4.17 -3.62
N VAL A 40 -11.71 4.99 -2.73
CA VAL A 40 -13.00 4.71 -2.06
C VAL A 40 -14.12 4.54 -3.08
N ASP A 41 -14.20 5.43 -4.08
CA ASP A 41 -15.20 5.37 -5.13
C ASP A 41 -15.08 4.04 -5.92
N ARG A 42 -13.85 3.62 -6.25
CA ARG A 42 -13.60 2.32 -6.92
C ARG A 42 -13.96 1.11 -6.08
N VAL A 43 -13.76 1.16 -4.77
CA VAL A 43 -14.13 0.06 -3.85
C VAL A 43 -15.65 -0.07 -3.79
N ARG A 44 -16.36 1.05 -3.63
CA ARG A 44 -17.83 1.09 -3.57
C ARG A 44 -18.48 0.62 -4.87
N ASP A 45 -17.91 0.98 -6.02
CA ASP A 45 -18.47 0.62 -7.32
C ASP A 45 -18.17 -0.83 -7.74
N ASN A 46 -17.32 -1.55 -7.01
CA ASN A 46 -16.87 -2.87 -7.43
C ASN A 46 -17.64 -4.01 -6.74
N ARG A 47 -18.39 -4.74 -7.57
CA ARG A 47 -19.19 -5.91 -7.18
C ARG A 47 -18.40 -7.10 -6.61
N ALA A 48 -17.09 -7.13 -6.80
CA ALA A 48 -16.21 -8.17 -6.27
C ALA A 48 -15.77 -7.90 -4.83
N VAL A 49 -16.04 -6.70 -4.30
CA VAL A 49 -15.89 -6.38 -2.88
C VAL A 49 -17.29 -6.28 -2.30
N ARG A 50 -17.57 -6.95 -1.18
CA ARG A 50 -18.74 -6.62 -0.35
C ARG A 50 -18.55 -5.23 0.27
N ALA A 51 -18.67 -4.21 -0.55
CA ALA A 51 -19.11 -2.91 -0.11
C ALA A 51 -20.63 -3.03 0.08
N ASP A 52 -21.08 -3.80 1.08
CA ASP A 52 -22.48 -3.71 1.49
C ASP A 52 -22.73 -2.22 1.80
N ASP A 53 -23.89 -1.67 1.43
CA ASP A 53 -24.31 -0.27 1.67
C ASP A 53 -24.23 0.16 3.17
N ALA A 54 -23.78 -0.73 4.04
CA ALA A 54 -23.68 -0.63 5.48
C ALA A 54 -22.24 -0.54 6.04
N LEU A 55 -21.16 -0.72 5.24
CA LEU A 55 -19.81 -0.46 5.75
C LEU A 55 -19.61 1.06 5.90
N PRO A 56 -19.55 1.58 7.14
CA PRO A 56 -19.37 3.01 7.33
C PRO A 56 -17.99 3.41 6.80
N ASP A 57 -17.89 4.58 6.15
CA ASP A 57 -16.65 5.20 5.65
C ASP A 57 -15.43 5.05 6.58
N PRO A 58 -15.57 5.11 7.93
CA PRO A 58 -14.49 4.82 8.87
C PRO A 58 -13.75 3.49 8.66
N VAL A 59 -14.43 2.41 8.24
CA VAL A 59 -13.83 1.07 8.11
C VAL A 59 -13.01 0.92 6.82
N LEU A 60 -13.36 1.68 5.78
CA LEU A 60 -12.56 1.75 4.55
C LEU A 60 -11.30 2.62 4.75
N LEU A 61 -11.43 3.73 5.46
CA LEU A 61 -10.35 4.70 5.64
C LEU A 61 -9.40 4.42 6.81
N ASP A 62 -9.56 3.32 7.54
CA ASP A 62 -8.76 3.06 8.75
C ASP A 62 -7.28 2.77 8.44
N HIS A 63 -6.98 1.98 7.39
CA HIS A 63 -5.61 1.45 7.21
C HIS A 63 -4.93 1.85 5.89
N ILE A 64 -5.70 2.03 4.82
CA ILE A 64 -5.13 2.38 3.50
C ILE A 64 -4.42 3.74 3.48
N PRO A 65 -4.92 4.80 4.15
CA PRO A 65 -4.19 6.07 4.20
C PRO A 65 -2.80 5.94 4.85
N HIS A 66 -2.69 5.16 5.92
CA HIS A 66 -1.42 4.89 6.60
C HIS A 66 -0.48 4.01 5.77
N LEU A 67 -1.03 2.98 5.11
CA LEU A 67 -0.26 2.18 4.15
C LEU A 67 0.28 3.03 3.01
N PHE A 68 -0.53 3.97 2.49
CA PHE A 68 -0.10 4.84 1.41
C PHE A 68 1.07 5.73 1.85
N ASP A 69 0.96 6.38 3.01
CA ASP A 69 2.02 7.22 3.56
C ASP A 69 3.31 6.41 3.76
N ALA A 70 3.20 5.18 4.28
CA ALA A 70 4.35 4.29 4.46
C ALA A 70 4.98 3.84 3.14
N ILE A 71 4.19 3.64 2.07
CA ILE A 71 4.71 3.36 0.72
C ILE A 71 5.48 4.56 0.19
N LEU A 72 4.93 5.78 0.28
CA LEU A 72 5.60 7.00 -0.21
C LEU A 72 6.90 7.26 0.53
N ASP A 73 6.88 7.12 1.85
CA ASP A 73 8.06 7.27 2.70
C ASP A 73 9.16 6.25 2.37
N ARG A 74 8.79 5.05 1.90
CA ARG A 74 9.75 4.01 1.50
C ARG A 74 10.31 4.22 0.10
N LEU A 75 9.52 4.81 -0.80
CA LEU A 75 9.97 5.21 -2.13
C LEU A 75 10.92 6.42 -2.04
N GLU A 76 10.69 7.31 -1.08
CA GLU A 76 11.66 8.36 -0.71
C GLU A 76 12.83 7.72 0.05
N ILE A 77 13.96 7.52 -0.63
CA ILE A 77 15.19 6.91 -0.08
C ILE A 77 15.55 7.60 1.26
N GLY A 78 15.20 6.97 2.40
CA GLY A 78 15.44 7.58 3.70
C GLY A 78 14.66 7.03 4.91
N ARG A 79 13.54 6.29 4.73
CA ARG A 79 12.82 5.65 5.85
C ARG A 79 13.04 4.13 5.94
N PRO A 80 12.92 3.51 7.14
CA PRO A 80 13.09 2.06 7.32
C PRO A 80 12.12 1.23 6.48
N ARG A 81 12.57 0.03 6.10
CA ARG A 81 11.84 -0.88 5.21
C ARG A 81 10.51 -1.36 5.81
N ASP A 82 10.43 -1.55 7.12
CA ASP A 82 9.44 -2.46 7.71
C ASP A 82 8.02 -1.86 7.93
N ASP A 83 7.84 -0.55 7.82
CA ASP A 83 6.57 0.11 8.19
C ASP A 83 5.44 -0.19 7.20
N ALA A 84 5.71 -0.19 5.88
CA ALA A 84 4.68 -0.42 4.85
C ALA A 84 4.16 -1.86 4.87
N GLU A 85 5.04 -2.85 5.01
CA GLU A 85 4.65 -4.27 5.09
C GLU A 85 3.90 -4.57 6.39
N HIS A 86 4.27 -3.90 7.49
CA HIS A 86 3.52 -3.97 8.74
C HIS A 86 2.11 -3.39 8.61
N MET A 87 1.96 -2.18 8.06
CA MET A 87 0.64 -1.57 7.83
C MET A 87 -0.23 -2.41 6.89
N ALA A 88 0.37 -3.02 5.87
CA ALA A 88 -0.34 -3.94 4.99
C ALA A 88 -0.81 -5.20 5.72
N SER A 89 0.02 -5.73 6.64
CA SER A 89 -0.34 -6.87 7.49
C SER A 89 -1.50 -6.52 8.42
N VAL A 90 -1.49 -5.34 9.03
CA VAL A 90 -2.61 -4.83 9.86
C VAL A 90 -3.89 -4.78 9.03
N HIS A 91 -3.84 -4.20 7.82
CA HIS A 91 -4.99 -4.15 6.93
C HIS A 91 -5.58 -5.54 6.64
N GLY A 92 -4.74 -6.52 6.28
CA GLY A 92 -5.19 -7.88 5.99
C GLY A 92 -5.80 -8.59 7.21
N PHE A 93 -5.19 -8.43 8.39
CA PHE A 93 -5.72 -8.97 9.63
C PHE A 93 -7.08 -8.35 9.99
N MET A 94 -7.23 -7.04 9.85
CA MET A 94 -8.48 -6.35 10.21
C MET A 94 -9.61 -6.71 9.23
N ARG A 95 -9.34 -6.78 7.92
CA ARG A 95 -10.35 -7.24 6.94
C ARG A 95 -10.89 -8.62 7.24
N ARG A 96 -10.04 -9.51 7.74
CA ARG A 96 -10.48 -10.82 8.19
C ARG A 96 -11.46 -10.72 9.36
N LEU A 97 -11.19 -9.87 10.35
CA LEU A 97 -12.09 -9.63 11.48
C LEU A 97 -13.39 -8.95 11.06
N ASP A 98 -13.35 -8.14 10.01
CA ASP A 98 -14.52 -7.49 9.40
C ASP A 98 -15.35 -8.45 8.52
N GLY A 99 -14.95 -9.71 8.39
CA GLY A 99 -15.68 -10.75 7.65
C GLY A 99 -15.46 -10.73 6.13
N TYR A 100 -14.45 -10.00 5.65
CA TYR A 100 -14.04 -10.06 4.23
C TYR A 100 -13.47 -11.44 3.92
N ASN A 101 -13.59 -11.87 2.67
CA ASN A 101 -12.80 -12.96 2.12
C ASN A 101 -11.50 -12.44 1.49
N ALA A 102 -10.53 -13.33 1.32
CA ALA A 102 -9.20 -12.97 0.82
C ALA A 102 -9.22 -12.29 -0.56
N ALA A 103 -10.16 -12.65 -1.44
CA ALA A 103 -10.25 -12.05 -2.77
C ALA A 103 -10.75 -10.60 -2.70
N GLU A 104 -11.62 -10.27 -1.74
CA GLU A 104 -12.10 -8.92 -1.49
C GLU A 104 -10.96 -8.02 -1.00
N THR A 105 -10.18 -8.48 -0.01
CA THR A 105 -9.00 -7.77 0.50
C THR A 105 -7.98 -7.49 -0.60
N VAL A 106 -7.70 -8.47 -1.46
CA VAL A 106 -6.79 -8.29 -2.61
C VAL A 106 -7.38 -7.29 -3.61
N ALA A 107 -8.69 -7.35 -3.87
CA ALA A 107 -9.35 -6.44 -4.81
C ALA A 107 -9.23 -4.97 -4.37
N GLU A 108 -9.37 -4.67 -3.07
CA GLU A 108 -9.17 -3.31 -2.54
C GLU A 108 -7.77 -2.76 -2.84
N LEU A 109 -6.72 -3.56 -2.62
CA LEU A 109 -5.34 -3.16 -2.88
C LEU A 109 -5.03 -3.02 -4.38
N LEU A 110 -5.68 -3.82 -5.23
CA LEU A 110 -5.59 -3.66 -6.68
C LEU A 110 -6.28 -2.38 -7.17
N MET A 111 -7.39 -1.97 -6.55
CA MET A 111 -8.01 -0.66 -6.84
C MET A 111 -7.13 0.49 -6.39
N PHE A 112 -6.47 0.33 -5.24
CA PHE A 112 -5.56 1.33 -4.73
C PHE A 112 -4.40 1.58 -5.70
N ARG A 113 -3.81 0.52 -6.26
CA ARG A 113 -2.85 0.63 -7.37
C ARG A 113 -3.40 1.42 -8.56
N ARG A 114 -4.65 1.14 -8.96
CA ARG A 114 -5.29 1.85 -10.07
C ARG A 114 -5.49 3.32 -9.78
N ALA A 115 -5.84 3.68 -8.53
CA ALA A 115 -6.01 5.07 -8.11
C ALA A 115 -4.68 5.85 -8.18
N ILE A 116 -3.58 5.24 -7.72
CA ILE A 116 -2.22 5.80 -7.85
C ILE A 116 -1.90 6.11 -9.33
N TRP A 117 -2.05 5.13 -10.21
CA TRP A 117 -1.73 5.31 -11.64
C TRP A 117 -2.69 6.28 -12.34
N SER A 118 -3.97 6.27 -11.97
CA SER A 118 -4.96 7.20 -12.49
C SER A 118 -4.61 8.64 -12.15
N HIS A 119 -4.16 8.90 -10.91
CA HIS A 119 -3.74 10.23 -10.49
C HIS A 119 -2.48 10.69 -11.24
N LEU A 120 -1.42 9.86 -11.28
CA LEU A 120 -0.19 10.19 -12.03
C LEU A 120 -0.48 10.49 -13.51
N THR A 121 -1.41 9.76 -14.11
CA THR A 121 -1.85 10.00 -15.49
C THR A 121 -2.62 11.32 -15.61
N ALA A 122 -3.55 11.60 -14.69
CA ALA A 122 -4.41 12.78 -14.74
C ALA A 122 -3.63 14.10 -14.60
N VAL A 123 -2.59 14.11 -13.76
CA VAL A 123 -1.73 15.28 -13.56
C VAL A 123 -0.61 15.40 -14.61
N GLY A 124 -0.52 14.43 -15.53
CA GLY A 124 0.51 14.42 -16.57
C GLY A 124 1.92 14.27 -16.00
N ALA A 125 2.08 13.47 -14.93
CA ALA A 125 3.37 13.27 -14.28
C ALA A 125 4.39 12.76 -15.30
N ARG A 126 5.51 13.47 -15.43
CA ARG A 126 6.60 13.10 -16.32
C ARG A 126 7.61 12.26 -15.54
N ILE A 127 7.81 11.03 -15.99
CA ILE A 127 8.76 10.07 -15.42
C ILE A 127 9.72 9.71 -16.56
N ASP A 128 10.94 10.25 -16.56
CA ASP A 128 11.88 10.11 -17.69
C ASP A 128 12.46 8.67 -17.76
N ALA A 129 12.81 8.08 -16.62
CA ALA A 129 13.11 6.67 -16.37
C ALA A 129 11.81 5.91 -16.01
N ALA A 130 10.78 6.06 -16.85
CA ALA A 130 9.43 5.56 -16.64
C ALA A 130 9.38 4.13 -16.09
N TYR A 131 10.11 3.21 -16.74
CA TYR A 131 10.06 1.79 -16.39
C TYR A 131 10.53 1.51 -14.95
N THR A 132 11.69 2.05 -14.53
CA THR A 132 12.24 1.77 -13.19
C THR A 132 11.35 2.34 -12.09
N ALA A 133 10.88 3.58 -12.23
CA ALA A 133 10.00 4.17 -11.22
C ALA A 133 8.65 3.46 -11.15
N MET A 134 8.10 3.05 -12.30
CA MET A 134 6.89 2.21 -12.35
C MET A 134 7.09 0.87 -11.65
N GLU A 135 8.19 0.17 -11.94
CA GLU A 135 8.54 -1.10 -11.30
C GLU A 135 8.68 -0.96 -9.78
N GLN A 136 9.26 0.15 -9.30
CA GLN A 136 9.37 0.39 -7.86
C GLN A 136 8.03 0.65 -7.18
N ILE A 137 7.18 1.48 -7.78
CA ILE A 137 5.84 1.78 -7.24
C ILE A 137 5.01 0.50 -7.21
N ASP A 138 4.91 -0.21 -8.34
CA ASP A 138 4.14 -1.46 -8.42
C ASP A 138 4.70 -2.52 -7.47
N GLY A 139 6.03 -2.63 -7.40
CA GLY A 139 6.70 -3.56 -6.49
C GLY A 139 6.46 -3.27 -5.01
N MET A 140 6.15 -2.03 -4.60
CA MET A 140 5.73 -1.75 -3.23
C MET A 140 4.30 -2.21 -2.98
N VAL A 141 3.40 -1.97 -3.93
CA VAL A 141 2.00 -2.41 -3.82
C VAL A 141 1.92 -3.95 -3.86
N ASP A 142 2.73 -4.62 -4.67
CA ASP A 142 2.82 -6.10 -4.70
C ASP A 142 3.24 -6.68 -3.34
N ARG A 143 4.23 -6.06 -2.68
CA ARG A 143 4.64 -6.45 -1.32
C ARG A 143 3.53 -6.22 -0.31
N ALA A 144 2.82 -5.09 -0.39
CA ALA A 144 1.68 -4.82 0.48
C ALA A 144 0.58 -5.88 0.31
N ILE A 145 0.26 -6.26 -0.94
CA ILE A 145 -0.70 -7.35 -1.21
C ILE A 145 -0.24 -8.66 -0.57
N LEU A 146 1.04 -9.03 -0.74
CA LEU A 146 1.58 -10.25 -0.17
C LEU A 146 1.52 -10.25 1.36
N SER A 147 1.98 -9.19 2.01
CA SER A 147 1.96 -9.06 3.48
C SER A 147 0.54 -9.05 4.04
N SER A 148 -0.38 -8.36 3.38
CA SER A 148 -1.80 -8.35 3.74
C SER A 148 -2.41 -9.75 3.65
N LEU A 149 -2.15 -10.48 2.55
CA LEU A 149 -2.65 -11.83 2.37
C LEU A 149 -2.05 -12.82 3.38
N GLN A 150 -0.76 -12.70 3.69
CA GLN A 150 -0.10 -13.52 4.72
C GLN A 150 -0.76 -13.32 6.09
N ALA A 151 -1.01 -12.08 6.49
CA ALA A 151 -1.67 -11.77 7.76
C ALA A 151 -3.14 -12.21 7.78
N PHE A 152 -3.86 -12.06 6.66
CA PHE A 152 -5.23 -12.54 6.50
C PHE A 152 -5.32 -14.07 6.67
N LEU A 153 -4.34 -14.81 6.15
CA LEU A 153 -4.32 -16.28 6.20
C LEU A 153 -3.70 -16.84 7.49
N ASP A 154 -3.11 -16.01 8.35
CA ASP A 154 -2.40 -16.44 9.55
C ASP A 154 -3.29 -17.35 10.43
N PRO A 155 -2.89 -18.61 10.69
CA PRO A 155 -3.62 -19.52 11.57
C PRO A 155 -3.93 -18.97 12.97
N HIS A 156 -3.09 -18.07 13.50
CA HIS A 156 -3.36 -17.43 14.79
C HIS A 156 -4.53 -16.45 14.71
N ALA A 157 -4.69 -15.75 13.60
CA ALA A 157 -5.87 -14.95 13.34
C ALA A 157 -7.13 -15.83 13.29
N GLN A 158 -7.04 -17.02 12.68
CA GLN A 158 -8.14 -18.01 12.62
C GLN A 158 -8.56 -18.50 14.01
N LEU A 159 -7.60 -18.65 14.93
CA LEU A 159 -7.88 -19.06 16.30
C LEU A 159 -8.59 -17.97 17.11
N LEU A 160 -8.23 -16.70 16.90
CA LEU A 160 -8.87 -15.55 17.57
C LEU A 160 -10.34 -15.41 17.14
N GLU A 161 -10.65 -15.53 15.86
CA GLU A 161 -12.03 -15.51 15.35
C GLU A 161 -12.89 -16.64 15.96
N ARG A 162 -12.37 -17.87 15.97
CA ARG A 162 -13.04 -19.03 16.61
C ARG A 162 -13.22 -18.89 18.12
N ALA A 163 -12.44 -18.04 18.78
CA ALA A 163 -12.59 -17.75 20.20
C ALA A 163 -13.68 -16.69 20.45
N VAL A 164 -13.82 -15.73 19.55
CA VAL A 164 -14.89 -14.70 19.59
C VAL A 164 -16.26 -15.31 19.25
N ASP A 165 -16.32 -16.23 18.29
CA ASP A 165 -17.57 -16.87 17.84
C ASP A 165 -18.11 -17.96 18.79
N ARG A 166 -17.39 -18.29 19.87
CA ARG A 166 -17.92 -19.19 20.89
C ARG A 166 -18.75 -18.40 21.90
N PRO A 167 -20.10 -18.55 21.93
CA PRO A 167 -20.87 -18.01 23.04
C PRO A 167 -20.36 -18.63 24.34
N GLY A 168 -20.23 -17.78 25.38
CA GLY A 168 -19.68 -18.17 26.67
C GLY A 168 -20.23 -19.52 27.15
N THR A 169 -19.31 -20.42 27.47
CA THR A 169 -19.59 -21.70 28.14
C THR A 169 -20.20 -21.49 29.50
#